data_AF-A0A3B9V2M4-F1
#
_entry.id   AF-A0A3B9V2M4-F1
#
_cell.length_a   1.000
_cell.length_b   1.000
_cell.length_c   1.000
_cell.angle_alpha   90.00
_cell.angle_beta   90.00
_cell.angle_gamma   90.00
#
_symmetry.space_group_name_H-M   'P 1'
#
loop_
_entity.id
_entity.type
_entity.pdbx_description
1 polymer ?
#
loop_
_entity_poly.entity_id
_entity_poly.type
_entity_poly.pdbx_seq_one_letter_code
_entity_poly.pdbx_strand_id
1 'polypeptide(L)' 'MARPHTINDEITGDQIRLIGEEGEQLGILTLAKALELAGEQDLDLVEISPNA' A
#
# COMPACT_ATOMS: atom_id res chain seq x y z
N MET A 1 15.28 14.46 -7.77
CA MET A 1 14.32 14.40 -6.64
C MET A 1 14.17 12.93 -6.31
N ALA A 2 14.67 12.46 -5.17
CA ALA A 2 14.47 11.07 -4.76
C ALA A 2 13.03 10.91 -4.27
N ARG A 3 12.29 9.92 -4.78
CA ARG A 3 10.99 9.55 -4.20
C ARG A 3 11.28 8.80 -2.89
N PRO A 4 10.85 9.29 -1.73
CA PRO A 4 11.18 8.66 -0.46
C PRO A 4 10.43 7.35 -0.21
N HIS A 5 9.42 7.04 -1.01
CA HIS A 5 8.55 5.87 -0.86
C HIS A 5 8.46 5.09 -2.18
N THR A 6 8.43 3.76 -2.07
CA THR A 6 8.07 2.82 -3.13
C THR A 6 6.55 2.84 -3.30
N ILE A 7 6.10 2.69 -4.55
CA ILE A 7 4.68 2.72 -4.91
C ILE A 7 4.28 1.50 -5.73
N ASN A 8 3.04 1.06 -5.56
CA ASN A 8 2.39 0.03 -6.39
C ASN A 8 3.28 -1.21 -6.60
N ASP A 9 3.67 -1.50 -7.85
CA ASP A 9 4.46 -2.66 -8.24
C ASP A 9 5.91 -2.65 -7.71
N GLU A 10 6.39 -1.52 -7.17
CA GLU A 10 7.71 -1.43 -6.53
C GLU A 10 7.73 -2.04 -5.12
N ILE A 11 6.56 -2.36 -4.56
CA ILE A 11 6.40 -2.93 -3.22
C ILE A 11 6.63 -4.44 -3.29
N THR A 12 7.40 -5.01 -2.34
CA THR A 12 7.81 -6.42 -2.40
C THR A 12 7.35 -7.27 -1.21
N GLY A 13 6.56 -6.72 -0.28
CA GLY A 13 6.09 -7.45 0.91
C GLY A 13 4.91 -8.37 0.62
N ASP A 14 4.91 -9.58 1.19
CA ASP A 14 3.81 -10.56 1.02
C ASP A 14 2.53 -10.15 1.75
N GLN A 15 2.70 -9.55 2.94
CA GLN A 15 1.61 -9.03 3.77
C GLN A 15 1.91 -7.61 4.22
N ILE A 16 0.90 -6.74 4.15
CA ILE A 16 1.02 -5.34 4.51
C ILE A 16 -0.13 -4.92 5.42
N ARG A 17 0.14 -3.98 6.32
CA ARG A 17 -0.91 -3.28 7.06
C ARG A 17 -1.43 -2.13 6.19
N LEU A 18 -2.68 -2.21 5.78
CA LEU A 18 -3.30 -1.21 4.91
C LEU A 18 -4.04 -0.15 5.75
N ILE A 19 -3.78 1.10 5.42
CA ILE A 19 -4.50 2.28 5.90
C ILE A 19 -5.16 2.91 4.68
N GLY A 20 -6.46 3.17 4.73
CA GLY A 20 -7.17 3.84 3.64
C GLY A 20 -6.98 5.35 3.64
N GLU A 21 -7.53 6.01 2.62
CA GLU A 21 -7.29 7.45 2.39
C GLU A 21 -7.89 8.35 3.48
N GLU A 22 -8.95 7.90 4.15
CA GLU A 22 -9.58 8.62 5.27
C GLU A 22 -8.93 8.28 6.63
N GLY A 23 -7.87 7.46 6.63
CA GLY A 23 -7.14 7.05 7.82
C GLY A 23 -7.71 5.81 8.51
N GLU A 24 -8.66 5.11 7.88
CA GLU A 24 -9.23 3.88 8.37
C GLU A 24 -8.23 2.71 8.33
N GLN A 25 -8.27 1.86 9.35
CA GLN A 25 -7.43 0.66 9.41
C GLN A 25 -8.16 -0.51 8.73
N LEU A 26 -7.73 -0.86 7.52
CA LEU A 26 -8.30 -1.97 6.75
C LEU A 26 -7.70 -3.34 7.16
N GLY A 27 -6.67 -3.33 8.00
CA GLY A 27 -6.07 -4.53 8.60
C GLY A 27 -4.83 -5.01 7.84
N ILE A 28 -4.47 -6.28 8.06
CA ILE A 28 -3.35 -6.92 7.36
C ILE A 28 -3.90 -7.67 6.15
N LEU A 29 -3.44 -7.27 4.96
CA LEU A 29 -3.86 -7.82 3.68
C LEU A 29 -2.64 -8.32 2.89
N THR A 30 -2.88 -9.13 1.87
CA THR A 30 -1.83 -9.41 0.88
C THR A 30 -1.57 -8.19 0.03
N LEU A 31 -0.35 -8.03 -0.48
CA LEU A 31 -0.02 -6.94 -1.41
C LEU A 31 -0.96 -6.94 -2.63
N ALA A 32 -1.25 -8.12 -3.19
CA ALA A 32 -2.18 -8.26 -4.30
C ALA A 32 -3.57 -7.68 -3.98
N LYS A 33 -4.11 -7.94 -2.78
CA LYS A 33 -5.42 -7.39 -2.40
C LYS A 33 -5.36 -5.88 -2.18
N ALA A 34 -4.25 -5.36 -1.65
CA ALA A 34 -4.09 -3.93 -1.48
C ALA A 34 -3.98 -3.19 -2.82
N LEU A 35 -3.27 -3.76 -3.80
CA LEU A 35 -3.18 -3.21 -5.16
C LEU A 35 -4.54 -3.21 -5.87
N GLU A 36 -5.32 -4.28 -5.70
CA GLU A 36 -6.70 -4.36 -6.21
C GLU A 36 -7.57 -3.23 -5.62
N LEU A 37 -7.55 -3.05 -4.29
CA LEU A 37 -8.33 -2.01 -3.62
C LEU A 37 -7.90 -0.59 -4.01
N ALA A 38 -6.60 -0.37 -4.21
CA ALA A 38 -6.08 0.90 -4.71
C ALA A 38 -6.57 1.18 -6.13
N GLY A 39 -6.51 0.17 -7.02
CA GLY A 39 -6.99 0.28 -8.39
C GLY A 39 -8.51 0.47 -8.50
N GLU A 40 -9.31 -0.18 -7.64
CA GLU A 40 -10.78 0.02 -7.58
C GLU A 40 -11.18 1.46 -7.21
N GLN A 41 -10.29 2.18 -6.52
CA GLN A 41 -10.51 3.55 -6.04
C GLN A 41 -9.74 4.60 -6.85
N ASP A 42 -9.06 4.20 -7.93
CA ASP A 42 -8.15 5.06 -8.71
C ASP A 42 -7.07 5.74 -7.83
N LEU A 43 -6.60 5.04 -6.78
CA LEU A 43 -5.57 5.48 -5.85
C LEU A 43 -4.24 4.74 -6.06
N ASP A 44 -3.15 5.33 -5.56
CA ASP A 44 -1.83 4.70 -5.50
C ASP A 44 -1.60 4.06 -4.12
N LEU A 45 -1.03 2.86 -4.11
CA LEU A 45 -0.54 2.23 -2.90
C LEU A 45 0.88 2.75 -2.62
N VAL A 46 1.08 3.34 -1.44
CA VAL A 46 2.38 3.91 -1.02
C VAL A 46 2.92 3.15 0.19
N GLU A 47 4.15 2.62 0.09
CA GLU A 47 4.81 2.00 1.22
C GLU A 47 5.43 3.05 2.15
N ILE A 48 4.80 3.22 3.31
CA ILE A 48 5.20 4.19 4.33
C ILE A 48 6.19 3.62 5.35
N SER A 49 6.26 2.29 5.49
CA SER A 49 7.18 1.64 6.41
C SER A 49 7.62 0.26 5.89
N PRO A 50 8.74 0.17 5.14
CA PRO A 50 9.26 -1.10 4.63
C PRO A 50 9.77 -2.06 5.73
N ASN A 51 10.01 -1.55 6.95
CA ASN A 51 10.58 -2.31 8.07
C ASN A 51 9.62 -2.39 9.27
N ALA A 52 8.31 -2.30 9.04
CA ALA A 52 7.30 -2.34 10.10
C ALA A 52 7.26 -3.68 10.86
#